data_AF-A0AAF6BCN4-F1
#
_entry.id   AF-A0AAF6BCN4-F1
#
_cell.length_a   1.000
_cell.length_b   1.000
_cell.length_c   1.000
_cell.angle_alpha   90.00
_cell.angle_beta   90.00
_cell.angle_gamma   90.00
#
_symmetry.space_group_name_H-M   'P 1'
#
loop_
_entity.id
_entity.type
_entity.pdbx_description
1 polymer ?
#
loop_
_entity_poly.entity_id
_entity_poly.type
_entity_poly.pdbx_seq_one_letter_code
_entity_poly.pdbx_strand_id
1 'polypeptide(L)'
;MVAAWPLCVVLFVRWISTTSAEQGFPSSAGGEMPFVQSFQEPKYKIELHPVDSPHPTAPDQEVVPMTDRDGRRYMCALSDPHVTQNAKKDEGQQNGSSIGLVTDARSTRKTPDELLLALKDKCSRRLEGWWRYELCYKEDIRQFHVDTTGKKDVVTQEFTLGKYDEEATAALHRDKNDAFLQKDPRSQSAAQRYHAHLYTNGTRCDLTNEPRQTEVRFVCSTEPGKAFINSIKEAPSCKYTVIFHVPMLCDHPLFHEEQPPWVMIHCNEVAYADNVPEEEVETLPSDLLSLTEDSEIKEVVETS
;
A
#
# COMPACT_ATOMS: atom_id res chain seq x y z
N MET A 1 17.57 -53.15 75.58
CA MET A 1 16.27 -52.46 75.71
C MET A 1 15.47 -52.72 74.44
N VAL A 2 14.18 -52.93 74.60
CA VAL A 2 13.26 -53.69 73.73
C VAL A 2 12.67 -52.80 72.62
N ALA A 3 12.29 -53.45 71.52
CA ALA A 3 11.55 -52.94 70.37
C ALA A 3 10.13 -52.42 70.69
N ALA A 4 9.58 -51.57 69.80
CA ALA A 4 8.21 -51.67 69.25
C ALA A 4 7.82 -50.39 68.44
N TRP A 5 7.23 -50.58 67.26
CA TRP A 5 6.44 -49.58 66.49
C TRP A 5 5.06 -49.33 67.15
N PRO A 6 4.27 -48.30 66.75
CA PRO A 6 3.32 -48.46 65.62
C PRO A 6 2.97 -47.19 64.79
N LEU A 7 2.62 -47.46 63.52
CA LEU A 7 1.54 -46.90 62.67
C LEU A 7 0.88 -45.55 63.04
N CYS A 8 0.92 -44.61 62.08
CA CYS A 8 -0.19 -43.67 61.86
C CYS A 8 -0.59 -43.65 60.38
N VAL A 9 -1.83 -44.09 60.16
CA VAL A 9 -2.60 -43.99 58.93
C VAL A 9 -3.20 -42.59 58.88
N VAL A 10 -2.99 -41.85 57.79
CA VAL A 10 -3.85 -40.71 57.41
C VAL A 10 -4.17 -40.83 55.93
N LEU A 11 -5.47 -40.89 55.65
CA LEU A 11 -6.09 -41.02 54.33
C LEU A 11 -6.80 -39.71 53.94
N PHE A 12 -6.82 -39.45 52.63
CA PHE A 12 -7.67 -38.51 51.87
C PHE A 12 -7.43 -37.00 52.10
N VAL A 13 -7.36 -36.10 51.12
CA VAL A 13 -7.96 -36.01 49.77
C VAL A 13 -6.98 -35.18 48.90
N ARG A 14 -6.63 -35.63 47.68
CA ARG A 14 -5.98 -34.75 46.68
C ARG A 14 -6.93 -34.53 45.51
N TRP A 15 -7.15 -33.25 45.24
CA TRP A 15 -8.00 -32.71 44.19
C TRP A 15 -7.66 -33.28 42.81
N ILE A 16 -8.73 -33.64 42.10
CA ILE A 16 -8.75 -33.86 40.67
C ILE A 16 -8.68 -32.49 40.00
N SER A 17 -7.67 -32.27 39.16
CA SER A 17 -7.73 -31.27 38.10
C SER A 17 -7.15 -31.92 36.85
N THR A 18 -8.05 -32.06 35.88
CA THR A 18 -7.91 -32.75 34.60
C THR A 18 -6.73 -32.24 33.78
N THR A 19 -5.79 -33.13 33.46
CA THR A 19 -4.81 -32.94 32.39
C THR A 19 -5.49 -33.24 31.06
N SER A 20 -5.69 -32.23 30.20
CA SER A 20 -6.05 -32.49 28.80
C SER A 20 -4.82 -32.94 28.03
N ALA A 21 -5.01 -34.02 27.28
CA ALA A 21 -4.01 -34.74 26.53
C ALA A 21 -3.38 -33.88 25.42
N GLU A 22 -2.05 -33.93 25.34
CA GLU A 22 -1.33 -33.66 24.10
C GLU A 22 -1.70 -34.74 23.08
N GLN A 23 -2.34 -34.33 21.98
CA GLN A 23 -2.36 -35.10 20.75
C GLN A 23 -1.43 -34.40 19.76
N GLY A 24 -0.26 -35.02 19.56
CA GLY A 24 0.62 -34.69 18.45
C GLY A 24 -0.07 -35.03 17.12
N PHE A 25 -0.04 -34.08 16.19
CA PHE A 25 -0.40 -34.33 14.80
C PHE A 25 0.89 -34.56 13.98
N PRO A 26 0.88 -35.53 13.05
CA PRO A 26 2.06 -35.94 12.29
C PRO A 26 2.40 -34.93 11.18
N SER A 27 3.70 -34.72 10.98
CA SER A 27 4.26 -34.09 9.79
C SER A 27 3.90 -34.87 8.53
N SER A 28 3.29 -34.21 7.55
CA SER A 28 3.35 -34.64 6.15
C SER A 28 4.01 -33.56 5.30
N ALA A 29 4.95 -34.01 4.47
CA ALA A 29 5.76 -33.23 3.58
C ALA A 29 4.98 -32.59 2.42
N GLY A 30 5.56 -31.50 1.90
CA GLY A 30 5.64 -31.21 0.46
C GLY A 30 4.33 -30.88 -0.27
N GLY A 31 3.98 -29.60 -0.26
CA GLY A 31 3.06 -29.01 -1.23
C GLY A 31 3.40 -27.54 -1.40
N GLU A 32 3.93 -27.17 -2.56
CA GLU A 32 4.14 -25.79 -2.97
C GLU A 32 2.79 -25.05 -2.91
N MET A 33 2.65 -24.12 -1.98
CA MET A 33 1.52 -23.20 -1.98
C MET A 33 1.72 -22.22 -3.15
N PRO A 34 0.81 -22.16 -4.13
CA PRO A 34 0.85 -21.11 -5.12
C PRO A 34 0.73 -19.78 -4.39
N PHE A 35 1.64 -18.87 -4.75
CA PHE A 35 1.63 -17.44 -4.54
C PHE A 35 0.23 -16.93 -4.16
N VAL A 36 0.04 -16.54 -2.90
CA VAL A 36 -1.11 -15.74 -2.48
C VAL A 36 -1.01 -14.44 -3.27
N GLN A 37 -1.68 -14.37 -4.43
CA GLN A 37 -2.02 -13.09 -5.03
C GLN A 37 -2.79 -12.36 -3.95
N SER A 38 -2.17 -11.30 -3.45
CA SER A 38 -2.85 -10.31 -2.63
C SER A 38 -4.05 -9.84 -3.45
N PHE A 39 -5.24 -10.39 -3.20
CA PHE A 39 -6.49 -9.87 -3.71
C PHE A 39 -6.66 -8.49 -3.07
N GLN A 40 -6.06 -7.49 -3.70
CA GLN A 40 -6.30 -6.10 -3.34
C GLN A 40 -7.71 -5.78 -3.81
N GLU A 41 -8.61 -5.49 -2.87
CA GLU A 41 -9.94 -5.02 -3.22
C GLU A 41 -9.81 -3.70 -4.00
N PRO A 42 -10.38 -3.61 -5.22
CA PRO A 42 -10.37 -2.38 -5.99
C PRO A 42 -11.14 -1.29 -5.25
N LYS A 43 -10.61 -0.07 -5.28
CA LYS A 43 -11.31 1.10 -4.74
C LYS A 43 -12.28 1.63 -5.79
N TYR A 44 -13.56 1.66 -5.46
CA TYR A 44 -14.60 2.22 -6.33
C TYR A 44 -14.92 3.66 -5.95
N LYS A 45 -15.24 4.48 -6.95
CA LYS A 45 -15.81 5.81 -6.76
C LYS A 45 -17.11 5.89 -7.56
N ILE A 46 -18.21 6.19 -6.88
CA ILE A 46 -19.54 6.26 -7.48
C ILE A 46 -19.82 7.70 -7.90
N GLU A 47 -20.31 7.88 -9.12
CA GLU A 47 -20.79 9.16 -9.64
C GLU A 47 -22.27 9.01 -10.04
N LEU A 48 -23.11 9.84 -9.43
CA LEU A 48 -24.55 9.84 -9.65
C LEU A 48 -24.90 10.89 -10.72
N HIS A 49 -25.64 10.46 -11.72
CA HIS A 49 -26.08 11.28 -12.85
C HIS A 49 -27.60 11.46 -12.79
N PRO A 50 -28.11 12.70 -12.85
CA PRO A 50 -29.54 12.97 -12.85
C PRO A 50 -30.19 12.56 -14.18
N VAL A 51 -31.52 12.45 -14.18
CA VAL A 51 -32.32 12.07 -15.35
C VAL A 51 -32.08 12.98 -16.56
N ASP A 52 -31.82 14.27 -16.33
CA ASP A 52 -31.58 15.27 -17.39
C ASP A 52 -30.21 15.12 -18.07
N SER A 53 -29.26 14.42 -17.46
CA SER A 53 -27.90 14.25 -17.98
C SER A 53 -27.34 12.85 -17.70
N PRO A 54 -27.89 11.79 -18.32
CA PRO A 54 -27.44 10.43 -18.10
C PRO A 54 -26.04 10.20 -18.69
N HIS A 55 -25.24 9.37 -18.02
CA HIS A 55 -23.96 8.90 -18.53
C HIS A 55 -24.17 7.74 -19.52
N PRO A 56 -23.54 7.76 -20.72
CA PRO A 56 -23.65 6.67 -21.68
C PRO A 56 -23.07 5.37 -21.11
N THR A 57 -23.85 4.29 -21.12
CA THR A 57 -23.39 2.94 -20.78
C THR A 57 -22.99 2.18 -22.04
N ALA A 58 -21.89 1.43 -21.99
CA ALA A 58 -21.47 0.60 -23.12
C ALA A 58 -22.41 -0.61 -23.29
N PRO A 59 -22.61 -1.13 -24.53
CA PRO A 59 -23.60 -2.18 -24.80
C PRO A 59 -23.32 -3.50 -24.07
N ASP A 60 -22.06 -3.80 -23.73
CA ASP A 60 -21.65 -5.03 -23.05
C ASP A 60 -21.34 -4.82 -21.55
N GLN A 61 -21.77 -3.71 -20.98
CA GLN A 61 -21.48 -3.36 -19.59
C GLN A 61 -22.54 -3.93 -18.63
N GLU A 62 -22.11 -4.58 -17.56
CA GLU A 62 -23.02 -5.10 -16.54
C GLU A 62 -23.68 -3.93 -15.78
N VAL A 63 -25.02 -3.89 -15.79
CA VAL A 63 -25.79 -2.85 -15.12
C VAL A 63 -26.54 -3.46 -13.94
N VAL A 64 -26.36 -2.86 -12.76
CA VAL A 64 -26.98 -3.32 -11.51
C VAL A 64 -27.91 -2.22 -10.98
N PRO A 65 -29.19 -2.55 -10.67
CA PRO A 65 -30.10 -1.63 -10.03
C PRO A 65 -29.68 -1.37 -8.58
N MET A 66 -29.64 -0.11 -8.18
CA MET A 66 -29.28 0.31 -6.82
C MET A 66 -30.26 1.38 -6.31
N THR A 67 -30.47 1.42 -4.99
CA THR A 67 -31.34 2.40 -4.35
C THR A 67 -30.53 3.16 -3.30
N ASP A 68 -30.54 4.48 -3.37
CA ASP A 68 -29.89 5.34 -2.38
C ASP A 68 -30.73 5.40 -1.09
N ARG A 69 -30.15 5.91 -0.01
CA ARG A 69 -30.78 6.08 1.30
C ARG A 69 -32.09 6.87 1.25
N ASP A 70 -32.19 7.83 0.32
CA ASP A 70 -33.39 8.65 0.12
C ASP A 70 -34.48 7.94 -0.69
N GLY A 71 -34.28 6.68 -1.10
CA GLY A 71 -35.23 5.90 -1.90
C GLY A 71 -35.15 6.15 -3.41
N ARG A 72 -34.20 6.98 -3.87
CA ARG A 72 -33.96 7.23 -5.30
C ARG A 72 -33.34 5.99 -5.96
N ARG A 73 -33.86 5.60 -7.12
CA ARG A 73 -33.42 4.42 -7.87
C ARG A 73 -32.42 4.82 -8.95
N TYR A 74 -31.35 4.03 -9.07
CA TYR A 74 -30.27 4.23 -10.02
C TYR A 74 -29.98 2.94 -10.77
N MET A 75 -29.53 3.07 -12.02
CA MET A 75 -28.93 1.99 -12.79
C MET A 75 -27.42 2.24 -12.86
N CYS A 76 -26.66 1.39 -12.18
CA CYS A 76 -25.22 1.55 -12.00
C CYS A 76 -24.45 0.60 -12.91
N ALA A 77 -23.58 1.15 -13.74
CA ALA A 77 -22.77 0.38 -14.68
C ALA A 77 -21.45 -0.05 -14.03
N LEU A 78 -21.31 -1.35 -13.77
CA LEU A 78 -20.11 -1.93 -13.18
C LEU A 78 -19.05 -2.14 -14.27
N SER A 79 -17.81 -1.78 -13.95
CA SER A 79 -16.66 -1.98 -14.82
C SER A 79 -15.72 -2.99 -14.18
N ASP A 80 -15.25 -3.98 -14.94
CA ASP A 80 -14.23 -4.91 -14.45
C ASP A 80 -12.90 -4.13 -14.25
N PRO A 81 -12.33 -4.13 -13.02
CA PRO A 81 -11.04 -3.52 -12.73
C PRO A 81 -9.88 -4.03 -13.61
N HIS A 82 -9.97 -5.24 -14.15
CA HIS A 82 -8.96 -5.86 -14.99
C HIS A 82 -9.08 -5.49 -16.48
N VAL A 83 -10.26 -5.06 -16.94
CA VAL A 83 -10.49 -4.65 -18.34
C VAL A 83 -10.02 -3.22 -18.58
N THR A 84 -10.23 -2.32 -17.61
CA THR A 84 -9.80 -0.90 -17.71
C THR A 84 -8.28 -0.72 -17.78
N GLN A 85 -7.50 -1.68 -17.30
CA GLN A 85 -6.03 -1.67 -17.39
C GLN A 85 -5.52 -2.01 -18.80
N ASN A 86 -6.28 -2.80 -19.57
CA ASN A 86 -5.91 -3.19 -20.93
C ASN A 86 -6.44 -2.20 -21.99
N ALA A 87 -7.55 -1.52 -21.72
CA ALA A 87 -8.16 -0.57 -22.66
C ALA A 87 -7.32 0.70 -22.91
N LYS A 88 -6.47 1.14 -21.96
CA LYS A 88 -5.56 2.29 -22.18
C LYS A 88 -4.35 1.97 -23.08
N LYS A 89 -4.20 0.73 -23.55
CA LYS A 89 -3.07 0.30 -24.38
C LYS A 89 -3.41 0.10 -25.86
N ASP A 90 -4.67 0.22 -26.26
CA ASP A 90 -5.12 -0.24 -27.58
C ASP A 90 -6.02 0.75 -28.33
N GLU A 91 -5.75 2.05 -28.22
CA GLU A 91 -6.25 3.05 -29.16
C GLU A 91 -5.08 3.87 -29.73
N GLY A 92 -4.55 3.39 -30.85
CA GLY A 92 -3.54 4.13 -31.60
C GLY A 92 -2.75 3.33 -32.64
N GLN A 93 -3.37 2.44 -33.42
CA GLN A 93 -2.67 1.87 -34.57
C GLN A 93 -3.62 1.46 -35.70
N GLN A 94 -3.81 2.31 -36.71
CA GLN A 94 -3.97 1.84 -38.10
C GLN A 94 -3.25 2.75 -39.12
N ASN A 95 -2.28 2.11 -39.76
CA ASN A 95 -1.85 2.22 -41.16
C ASN A 95 -1.13 3.48 -41.66
N GLY A 96 0.20 3.39 -41.63
CA GLY A 96 1.12 4.08 -42.53
C GLY A 96 2.40 3.26 -42.68
N SER A 97 2.55 2.58 -43.82
CA SER A 97 3.77 1.86 -44.17
C SER A 97 4.91 2.86 -44.40
N SER A 98 5.80 2.97 -43.43
CA SER A 98 7.17 3.44 -43.65
C SER A 98 8.03 2.84 -42.56
N ILE A 99 9.10 2.15 -42.98
CA ILE A 99 10.28 1.86 -42.18
C ILE A 99 10.71 3.18 -41.51
N GLY A 100 10.33 3.35 -40.26
CA GLY A 100 10.76 4.43 -39.38
C GLY A 100 11.39 3.76 -38.17
N LEU A 101 12.66 4.09 -37.91
CA LEU A 101 13.43 3.55 -36.80
C LEU A 101 12.59 3.51 -35.52
N VAL A 102 12.46 2.32 -34.93
CA VAL A 102 12.15 2.16 -33.50
C VAL A 102 13.39 2.61 -32.72
N THR A 103 13.69 3.90 -32.77
CA THR A 103 14.70 4.56 -31.94
C THR A 103 14.23 5.97 -31.61
N ASP A 104 13.16 6.11 -30.82
CA ASP A 104 13.05 7.30 -29.97
C ASP A 104 12.03 7.11 -28.86
N ALA A 105 12.55 6.89 -27.64
CA ALA A 105 11.90 6.95 -26.32
C ALA A 105 12.73 6.25 -25.23
N ARG A 106 13.84 5.57 -25.61
CA ARG A 106 14.82 4.99 -24.67
C ARG A 106 16.09 5.85 -24.50
N SER A 107 16.27 6.94 -25.26
CA SER A 107 17.55 7.65 -25.36
C SER A 107 17.74 8.86 -24.41
N THR A 108 16.78 9.19 -23.52
CA THR A 108 16.92 10.35 -22.61
C THR A 108 16.37 10.11 -21.19
N ARG A 109 16.21 8.87 -20.74
CA ARG A 109 15.85 8.62 -19.33
C ARG A 109 17.11 8.61 -18.48
N LYS A 110 17.32 9.70 -17.73
CA LYS A 110 18.35 9.76 -16.68
C LYS A 110 18.12 8.62 -15.70
N THR A 111 19.19 7.95 -15.28
CA THR A 111 19.11 6.94 -14.24
C THR A 111 18.70 7.56 -12.89
N PRO A 112 18.15 6.77 -11.94
CA PRO A 112 17.86 7.28 -10.60
C PRO A 112 19.08 7.94 -9.93
N ASP A 113 20.27 7.34 -10.08
CA ASP A 113 21.52 7.90 -9.58
C ASP A 113 21.90 9.23 -10.27
N GLU A 114 21.65 9.38 -11.57
CA GLU A 114 21.85 10.65 -12.29
C GLU A 114 20.95 11.79 -11.80
N LEU A 115 19.71 11.46 -11.40
CA LEU A 115 18.82 12.46 -10.82
C LEU A 115 19.31 12.86 -9.42
N LEU A 116 19.74 11.89 -8.62
CA LEU A 116 20.22 12.11 -7.26
C LEU A 116 21.57 12.84 -7.18
N LEU A 117 22.35 12.92 -8.28
CA LEU A 117 23.57 13.72 -8.35
C LEU A 117 23.37 15.19 -7.96
N ALA A 118 22.17 15.76 -8.11
CA ALA A 118 21.88 17.13 -7.66
C ALA A 118 21.88 17.30 -6.12
N LEU A 119 21.94 16.19 -5.37
CA LEU A 119 22.12 16.15 -3.92
C LEU A 119 23.58 16.13 -3.49
N LYS A 120 24.52 15.98 -4.43
CA LYS A 120 25.95 16.01 -4.12
C LYS A 120 26.32 17.30 -3.38
N ASP A 121 27.19 17.17 -2.38
CA ASP A 121 27.66 18.27 -1.52
C ASP A 121 26.54 18.97 -0.71
N LYS A 122 25.34 18.36 -0.62
CA LYS A 122 24.22 18.87 0.18
C LYS A 122 23.90 17.90 1.31
N CYS A 123 23.83 18.44 2.52
CA CYS A 123 23.41 17.71 3.70
C CYS A 123 22.02 18.16 4.16
N SER A 124 21.20 17.20 4.55
CA SER A 124 19.86 17.43 5.07
C SER A 124 19.82 17.07 6.55
N ARG A 125 19.23 17.94 7.36
CA ARG A 125 19.16 17.77 8.81
C ARG A 125 17.71 17.63 9.27
N ARG A 126 17.48 16.76 10.24
CA ARG A 126 16.17 16.57 10.90
C ARG A 126 16.36 16.51 12.41
N LEU A 127 15.51 17.22 13.13
CA LEU A 127 15.42 17.11 14.58
C LEU A 127 14.30 16.12 14.92
N GLU A 128 14.60 15.11 15.73
CA GLU A 128 13.61 14.14 16.21
C GLU A 128 13.84 13.88 17.70
N GLY A 129 13.04 14.57 18.52
CA GLY A 129 13.20 14.57 19.97
C GLY A 129 14.55 15.12 20.42
N TRP A 130 15.32 14.29 21.13
CA TRP A 130 16.66 14.63 21.64
C TRP A 130 17.74 14.62 20.55
N TRP A 131 17.53 13.91 19.45
CA TRP A 131 18.56 13.68 18.44
C TRP A 131 18.40 14.60 17.22
N ARG A 132 19.53 15.07 16.70
CA ARG A 132 19.64 15.64 15.37
C ARG A 132 20.27 14.61 14.46
N TYR A 133 19.66 14.42 13.31
CA TYR A 133 20.15 13.53 12.26
C TYR A 133 20.60 14.38 11.08
N GLU A 134 21.74 14.03 10.50
CA GLU A 134 22.28 14.65 9.30
C GLU A 134 22.59 13.56 8.28
N LEU A 135 22.12 13.75 7.05
CA LEU A 135 22.38 12.87 5.93
C LEU A 135 23.01 13.67 4.80
N CYS A 136 24.23 13.30 4.42
CA CYS A 136 24.95 13.85 3.28
C CYS A 136 25.01 12.78 2.18
N TYR A 137 24.59 13.15 0.96
CA TYR A 137 24.42 12.18 -0.13
C TYR A 137 25.76 11.56 -0.54
N LYS A 138 25.85 10.21 -0.52
CA LYS A 138 27.05 9.41 -0.80
C LYS A 138 28.26 9.71 0.10
N GLU A 139 28.03 10.29 1.27
CA GLU A 139 29.08 10.53 2.28
C GLU A 139 28.78 9.68 3.52
N ASP A 140 28.10 10.26 4.50
CA ASP A 140 27.76 9.60 5.75
C ASP A 140 26.45 10.13 6.37
N ILE A 141 25.97 9.37 7.35
CA ILE A 141 24.79 9.69 8.14
C ILE A 141 25.23 9.82 9.59
N ARG A 142 24.88 10.93 10.22
CA ARG A 142 25.26 11.27 11.59
C ARG A 142 24.04 11.45 12.46
N GLN A 143 24.16 11.01 13.71
CA GLN A 143 23.25 11.27 14.80
C GLN A 143 24.02 12.02 15.87
N PHE A 144 23.54 13.19 16.29
CA PHE A 144 24.20 13.96 17.32
C PHE A 144 23.23 14.75 18.18
N HIS A 145 23.63 14.99 19.44
CA HIS A 145 22.93 15.90 20.33
C HIS A 145 23.74 17.18 20.49
N VAL A 146 23.03 18.31 20.45
CA VAL A 146 23.62 19.64 20.72
C VAL A 146 22.93 20.19 21.95
N ASP A 147 23.74 20.46 22.97
CA ASP A 147 23.31 21.17 24.17
C ASP A 147 23.24 22.67 23.86
N THR A 148 22.08 23.24 24.15
CA THR A 148 21.76 24.66 23.90
C THR A 148 21.65 25.47 25.19
N THR A 149 21.93 24.86 26.35
CA THR A 149 21.89 25.54 27.67
C THR A 149 23.06 26.51 27.86
N GLY A 150 24.16 26.32 27.14
CA GLY A 150 25.30 27.22 27.11
C GLY A 150 25.13 28.40 26.14
N LYS A 151 26.05 29.37 26.20
CA LYS A 151 26.09 30.51 25.24
C LYS A 151 26.45 30.09 23.80
N LYS A 152 26.84 28.83 23.57
CA LYS A 152 27.21 28.26 22.27
C LYS A 152 26.66 26.86 22.15
N ASP A 153 26.26 26.53 20.94
CA ASP A 153 25.89 25.20 20.52
C ASP A 153 27.11 24.28 20.60
N VAL A 154 27.09 23.31 21.52
CA VAL A 154 28.16 22.31 21.67
C VAL A 154 27.58 20.93 21.43
N VAL A 155 28.21 20.18 20.52
CA VAL A 155 27.87 18.77 20.28
C VAL A 155 28.39 17.95 21.47
N THR A 156 27.48 17.31 22.22
CA THR A 156 27.86 16.52 23.40
C THR A 156 27.96 15.03 23.12
N GLN A 157 27.17 14.54 22.16
CA GLN A 157 27.16 13.14 21.74
C GLN A 157 27.04 13.06 20.23
N GLU A 158 27.81 12.16 19.62
CA GLU A 158 27.85 11.96 18.17
C GLU A 158 28.07 10.48 17.83
N PHE A 159 27.28 9.98 16.88
CA PHE A 159 27.38 8.64 16.31
C PHE A 159 27.25 8.72 14.79
N THR A 160 28.12 8.00 14.08
CA THR A 160 27.96 7.74 12.64
C THR A 160 27.04 6.54 12.47
N LEU A 161 25.91 6.71 11.79
CA LEU A 161 24.94 5.63 11.51
C LEU A 161 25.30 4.81 10.25
N GLY A 162 26.32 5.24 9.53
CA GLY A 162 26.91 4.55 8.39
C GLY A 162 27.59 5.53 7.43
N LYS A 163 28.46 5.00 6.59
CA LYS A 163 29.12 5.66 5.46
C LYS A 163 28.67 4.98 4.17
N TYR A 164 28.53 5.74 3.10
CA TYR A 164 28.04 5.21 1.83
C TYR A 164 28.91 4.04 1.36
N ASP A 165 28.25 2.93 1.04
CA ASP A 165 28.88 1.69 0.61
C ASP A 165 28.42 1.37 -0.82
N GLU A 166 29.29 1.65 -1.78
CA GLU A 166 29.01 1.45 -3.20
C GLU A 166 28.87 -0.04 -3.55
N GLU A 167 29.69 -0.91 -2.94
CA GLU A 167 29.67 -2.35 -3.21
C GLU A 167 28.39 -2.99 -2.66
N ALA A 168 28.02 -2.65 -1.43
CA ALA A 168 26.78 -3.14 -0.82
C ALA A 168 25.54 -2.60 -1.56
N THR A 169 25.55 -1.33 -1.96
CA THR A 169 24.47 -0.73 -2.76
C THR A 169 24.34 -1.41 -4.13
N ALA A 170 25.46 -1.62 -4.82
CA ALA A 170 25.46 -2.33 -6.10
C ALA A 170 24.98 -3.78 -5.95
N ALA A 171 25.37 -4.48 -4.88
CA ALA A 171 24.88 -5.82 -4.59
C ALA A 171 23.35 -5.83 -4.37
N LEU A 172 22.82 -4.86 -3.62
CA LEU A 172 21.38 -4.72 -3.39
C LEU A 172 20.59 -4.55 -4.70
N HIS A 173 21.15 -3.81 -5.67
CA HIS A 173 20.54 -3.59 -6.99
C HIS A 173 20.75 -4.74 -7.98
N ARG A 174 21.66 -5.69 -7.73
CA ARG A 174 21.79 -6.89 -8.58
C ARG A 174 20.63 -7.86 -8.35
N ASP A 175 20.18 -7.98 -7.11
CA ASP A 175 19.15 -8.95 -6.71
C ASP A 175 17.72 -8.47 -6.98
N LYS A 176 17.52 -7.15 -7.15
CA LYS A 176 16.23 -6.49 -7.33
C LYS A 176 16.40 -5.33 -8.32
N ASN A 177 15.44 -5.13 -9.23
CA ASN A 177 15.44 -4.01 -10.17
C ASN A 177 15.71 -2.65 -9.46
N ASP A 178 16.20 -1.65 -10.20
CA ASP A 178 16.62 -0.31 -9.70
C ASP A 178 15.59 0.46 -8.84
N ALA A 179 14.32 0.02 -8.84
CA ALA A 179 13.25 0.57 -8.02
C ALA A 179 12.54 -0.54 -7.23
N PHE A 180 12.46 -0.35 -5.92
CA PHE A 180 11.83 -1.23 -4.94
C PHE A 180 10.43 -0.74 -4.60
N LEU A 181 9.53 -1.63 -4.17
CA LEU A 181 8.18 -1.27 -3.72
C LEU A 181 8.13 -1.17 -2.19
N GLN A 182 7.70 -0.03 -1.68
CA GLN A 182 7.34 0.17 -0.28
C GLN A 182 5.82 0.31 -0.16
N LYS A 183 5.19 -0.59 0.59
CA LYS A 183 3.75 -0.49 0.91
C LYS A 183 3.55 0.56 2.01
N ASP A 184 2.60 1.47 1.84
CA ASP A 184 2.20 2.38 2.91
C ASP A 184 1.41 1.60 3.99
N PRO A 185 1.85 1.61 5.27
CA PRO A 185 1.09 1.00 6.36
C PRO A 185 -0.34 1.57 6.53
N ARG A 186 -0.57 2.82 6.11
CA ARG A 186 -1.87 3.51 6.20
C ARG A 186 -2.77 3.27 5.00
N SER A 187 -2.21 2.75 3.91
CA SER A 187 -2.94 2.52 2.66
C SER A 187 -2.37 1.26 1.99
N GLN A 188 -3.09 0.15 2.12
CA GLN A 188 -2.74 -1.12 1.46
C GLN A 188 -2.64 -0.99 -0.07
N SER A 189 -3.18 0.09 -0.62
CA SER A 189 -3.36 0.34 -2.03
C SER A 189 -2.32 1.33 -2.58
N ALA A 190 -1.67 2.16 -1.75
CA ALA A 190 -0.63 3.09 -2.19
C ALA A 190 0.74 2.43 -2.00
N ALA A 191 1.23 1.78 -3.05
CA ALA A 191 2.60 1.28 -3.07
C ALA A 191 3.49 2.35 -3.69
N GLN A 192 4.45 2.85 -2.92
CA GLN A 192 5.38 3.86 -3.37
C GLN A 192 6.69 3.21 -3.76
N ARG A 193 7.18 3.51 -4.97
CA ARG A 193 8.47 3.02 -5.43
C ARG A 193 9.60 3.86 -4.86
N TYR A 194 10.72 3.22 -4.52
CA TYR A 194 11.89 3.87 -3.92
C TYR A 194 13.20 3.33 -4.48
N HIS A 195 14.25 4.14 -4.43
CA HIS A 195 15.62 3.77 -4.77
C HIS A 195 16.44 3.65 -3.48
N ALA A 196 17.29 2.63 -3.35
CA ALA A 196 17.87 2.26 -2.06
C ALA A 196 19.40 2.40 -2.07
N HIS A 197 19.97 3.14 -1.12
CA HIS A 197 21.41 3.13 -0.88
C HIS A 197 21.71 2.56 0.51
N LEU A 198 22.79 1.78 0.59
CA LEU A 198 23.28 1.22 1.85
C LEU A 198 24.45 2.05 2.38
N TYR A 199 24.37 2.33 3.68
CA TYR A 199 25.42 3.00 4.44
C TYR A 199 25.88 2.06 5.55
N THR A 200 27.14 1.63 5.51
CA THR A 200 27.71 0.61 6.40
C THR A 200 28.87 1.20 7.22
N ASN A 201 29.55 0.40 8.05
CA ASN A 201 30.75 0.84 8.78
C ASN A 201 30.54 2.08 9.67
N GLY A 202 29.37 2.20 10.30
CA GLY A 202 29.09 3.23 11.29
C GLY A 202 29.80 3.00 12.64
N THR A 203 29.57 3.89 13.58
CA THR A 203 30.08 3.77 14.95
C THR A 203 29.60 2.46 15.57
N ARG A 204 30.51 1.77 16.28
CA ARG A 204 30.22 0.48 16.91
C ARG A 204 29.06 0.58 17.89
N CYS A 205 28.10 -0.32 17.72
CA CYS A 205 26.96 -0.47 18.61
C CYS A 205 27.42 -1.06 19.95
N ASP A 206 26.96 -0.48 21.05
CA ASP A 206 27.19 -0.97 22.40
C ASP A 206 26.35 -2.22 22.73
N LEU A 207 25.14 -2.32 22.16
CA LEU A 207 24.22 -3.43 22.38
C LEU A 207 24.59 -4.70 21.58
N THR A 208 24.83 -4.55 20.28
CA THR A 208 25.08 -5.69 19.37
C THR A 208 26.56 -5.91 19.08
N ASN A 209 27.42 -4.96 19.43
CA ASN A 209 28.86 -4.98 19.13
C ASN A 209 29.22 -4.88 17.64
N GLU A 210 28.21 -4.74 16.77
CA GLU A 210 28.33 -4.58 15.31
C GLU A 210 28.42 -3.10 14.92
N PRO A 211 29.04 -2.74 13.79
CA PRO A 211 28.96 -1.38 13.28
C PRO A 211 27.50 -1.02 12.94
N ARG A 212 27.08 0.20 13.29
CA ARG A 212 25.78 0.72 12.86
C ARG A 212 25.70 0.76 11.33
N GLN A 213 24.51 0.49 10.81
CA GLN A 213 24.24 0.51 9.38
C GLN A 213 22.87 1.11 9.10
N THR A 214 22.71 1.71 7.92
CA THR A 214 21.50 2.41 7.52
C THR A 214 21.13 2.10 6.07
N GLU A 215 19.86 1.75 5.83
CA GLU A 215 19.27 1.73 4.50
C GLU A 215 18.55 3.06 4.25
N VAL A 216 19.00 3.82 3.26
CA VAL A 216 18.35 5.06 2.83
C VAL A 216 17.46 4.77 1.64
N ARG A 217 16.17 5.05 1.79
CA ARG A 217 15.14 4.91 0.76
C ARG A 217 14.81 6.27 0.19
N PHE A 218 15.28 6.53 -1.02
CA PHE A 218 14.95 7.73 -1.78
C PHE A 218 13.59 7.58 -2.44
N VAL A 219 12.69 8.50 -2.12
CA VAL A 219 11.28 8.45 -2.49
C VAL A 219 10.89 9.75 -3.18
N CYS A 220 10.14 9.65 -4.29
CA CYS A 220 9.58 10.84 -4.95
C CYS A 220 8.60 11.55 -4.01
N SER A 221 8.73 12.87 -3.89
CA SER A 221 7.78 13.71 -3.16
C SER A 221 7.47 14.97 -3.97
N THR A 222 6.18 15.25 -4.12
CA THR A 222 5.65 16.45 -4.79
C THR A 222 5.60 17.67 -3.87
N GLU A 223 6.00 17.51 -2.59
CA GLU A 223 6.01 18.61 -1.65
C GLU A 223 6.97 19.72 -2.13
N PRO A 224 6.50 20.98 -2.16
CA PRO A 224 7.30 22.09 -2.64
C PRO A 224 8.46 22.34 -1.67
N GLY A 225 9.70 22.14 -2.14
CA GLY A 225 10.86 22.34 -1.28
C GLY A 225 12.13 21.69 -1.80
N LYS A 226 13.12 21.60 -0.90
CA LYS A 226 14.36 20.85 -1.09
C LYS A 226 14.16 19.41 -0.61
N ALA A 227 15.03 18.50 -1.03
CA ALA A 227 15.04 17.14 -0.49
C ALA A 227 15.25 17.15 1.03
N PHE A 228 14.58 16.24 1.75
CA PHE A 228 14.59 16.21 3.21
C PHE A 228 14.37 14.80 3.78
N ILE A 229 14.79 14.62 5.04
CA ILE A 229 14.56 13.37 5.78
C ILE A 229 13.10 13.35 6.25
N ASN A 230 12.28 12.46 5.69
CA ASN A 230 10.86 12.31 6.04
C ASN A 230 10.66 11.46 7.30
N SER A 231 11.41 10.36 7.45
CA SER A 231 11.39 9.59 8.69
C SER A 231 12.70 8.83 8.88
N ILE A 232 13.04 8.58 10.13
CA ILE A 232 14.12 7.68 10.53
C ILE A 232 13.58 6.71 11.56
N LYS A 233 13.86 5.42 11.37
CA LYS A 233 13.42 4.35 12.28
C LYS A 233 14.58 3.43 12.57
N GLU A 234 14.70 3.03 13.83
CA GLU A 234 15.65 2.02 14.28
C GLU A 234 14.89 0.73 14.56
N ALA A 235 14.89 -0.18 13.59
CA ALA A 235 14.19 -1.45 13.70
C ALA A 235 14.89 -2.50 12.82
N PRO A 236 15.71 -3.41 13.39
CA PRO A 236 16.06 -3.61 14.81
C PRO A 236 17.15 -2.65 15.34
N SER A 237 17.61 -2.84 16.59
CA SER A 237 18.65 -2.02 17.23
C SER A 237 19.92 -1.89 16.38
N CYS A 238 20.48 -0.68 16.31
CA CYS A 238 21.65 -0.29 15.52
C CYS A 238 21.53 -0.52 14.00
N LYS A 239 20.31 -0.77 13.50
CA LYS A 239 19.96 -0.84 12.08
C LYS A 239 18.88 0.17 11.78
N TYR A 240 19.22 1.15 10.95
CA TYR A 240 18.35 2.27 10.66
C TYR A 240 17.73 2.13 9.27
N THR A 241 16.47 2.55 9.15
CA THR A 241 15.81 2.78 7.86
C THR A 241 15.44 4.25 7.79
N VAL A 242 15.93 4.93 6.77
CA VAL A 242 15.68 6.35 6.53
C VAL A 242 14.83 6.49 5.27
N ILE A 243 13.71 7.19 5.36
CA ILE A 243 12.92 7.61 4.20
C ILE A 243 13.31 9.04 3.86
N PHE A 244 13.88 9.23 2.67
CA PHE A 244 14.38 10.49 2.19
C PHE A 244 13.58 10.97 0.99
N HIS A 245 12.87 12.08 1.14
CA HIS A 245 12.02 12.63 0.08
C HIS A 245 12.86 13.48 -0.87
N VAL A 246 12.73 13.21 -2.17
CA VAL A 246 13.48 13.89 -3.22
C VAL A 246 12.56 14.28 -4.38
N PRO A 247 12.36 15.57 -4.65
CA PRO A 247 11.48 16.01 -5.75
C PRO A 247 11.98 15.59 -7.15
N MET A 248 13.29 15.62 -7.40
CA MET A 248 13.86 15.29 -8.72
C MET A 248 13.69 13.82 -9.14
N LEU A 249 13.40 12.90 -8.21
CA LEU A 249 13.07 11.52 -8.55
C LEU A 249 11.69 11.40 -9.21
N CYS A 250 10.81 12.38 -9.00
CA CYS A 250 9.49 12.42 -9.61
C CYS A 250 9.55 12.63 -11.13
N ASP A 251 10.66 13.12 -11.69
CA ASP A 251 10.84 13.23 -13.14
C ASP A 251 10.92 11.85 -13.82
N HIS A 252 11.20 10.81 -13.04
CA HIS A 252 11.40 9.47 -13.57
C HIS A 252 10.13 8.61 -13.42
N PRO A 253 9.60 8.04 -14.51
CA PRO A 253 8.31 7.31 -14.50
C PRO A 253 8.25 6.14 -13.52
N LEU A 254 9.40 5.56 -13.14
CA LEU A 254 9.44 4.47 -12.15
C LEU A 254 9.13 4.92 -10.71
N PHE A 255 9.11 6.21 -10.38
CA PHE A 255 8.83 6.68 -9.02
C PHE A 255 7.50 7.41 -8.88
N HIS A 256 6.69 7.46 -9.95
CA HIS A 256 5.30 7.88 -9.83
C HIS A 256 4.56 6.89 -8.93
N GLU A 257 3.79 7.44 -7.99
CA GLU A 257 2.97 6.62 -7.10
C GLU A 257 1.97 5.83 -7.94
N GLU A 258 2.01 4.50 -7.83
CA GLU A 258 0.96 3.65 -8.37
C GLU A 258 -0.25 3.80 -7.43
N GLN A 259 -1.03 4.86 -7.67
CA GLN A 259 -2.38 4.90 -7.12
C GLN A 259 -3.15 3.77 -7.82
N PRO A 260 -3.85 2.90 -7.07
CA PRO A 260 -4.74 1.94 -7.72
C PRO A 260 -5.72 2.76 -8.55
N PRO A 261 -5.98 2.38 -9.80
CA PRO A 261 -7.01 3.05 -10.56
C PRO A 261 -8.31 2.95 -9.75
N TRP A 262 -8.84 4.11 -9.32
CA TRP A 262 -10.20 4.16 -8.83
C TRP A 262 -11.09 3.69 -9.97
N VAL A 263 -11.86 2.62 -9.75
CA VAL A 263 -12.83 2.19 -10.73
C VAL A 263 -14.05 3.07 -10.57
N MET A 264 -14.28 3.95 -11.54
CA MET A 264 -15.46 4.82 -11.56
C MET A 264 -16.69 3.97 -11.90
N ILE A 265 -17.71 4.04 -11.05
CA ILE A 265 -19.04 3.46 -11.32
C ILE A 265 -19.97 4.63 -11.60
N HIS A 266 -20.52 4.67 -12.81
CA HIS A 266 -21.51 5.67 -13.19
C HIS A 266 -22.92 5.11 -12.94
N CYS A 267 -23.73 5.87 -12.21
CA CYS A 267 -25.07 5.51 -11.79
C CYS A 267 -26.06 6.53 -12.31
N ASN A 268 -26.95 6.12 -13.22
CA ASN A 268 -27.95 7.00 -13.81
C ASN A 268 -29.25 6.90 -13.02
N GLU A 269 -29.82 8.03 -12.61
CA GLU A 269 -31.11 8.09 -11.92
C GLU A 269 -32.23 7.62 -12.85
N VAL A 270 -33.14 6.78 -12.32
CA VAL A 270 -34.32 6.31 -13.03
C VAL A 270 -35.54 7.04 -12.47
N ALA A 271 -36.13 7.92 -13.28
CA ALA A 271 -37.41 8.52 -12.95
C ALA A 271 -38.47 7.41 -12.79
N TYR A 272 -39.22 7.44 -11.70
CA TYR A 272 -40.43 6.63 -11.59
C TYR A 272 -41.43 7.18 -12.62
N ALA A 273 -41.89 6.33 -13.53
CA ALA A 273 -43.03 6.65 -14.40
C ALA A 273 -44.33 6.65 -13.57
N ASP A 274 -44.44 7.58 -12.62
CA ASP A 274 -45.66 7.83 -11.84
C ASP A 274 -46.32 9.15 -12.25
N ASN A 275 -45.79 9.83 -13.27
CA ASN A 275 -46.38 11.04 -13.83
C ASN A 275 -46.24 11.08 -15.37
N VAL A 276 -46.65 10.01 -16.04
CA VAL A 276 -47.03 10.09 -17.46
C VAL A 276 -48.56 10.25 -17.47
N PRO A 277 -49.12 11.40 -17.92
CA PRO A 277 -50.54 11.49 -18.18
C PRO A 277 -50.96 10.34 -19.10
N GLU A 278 -52.10 9.70 -18.84
CA GLU A 278 -52.57 8.46 -19.48
C GLU A 278 -52.62 8.46 -21.03
N GLU A 279 -52.31 9.58 -21.70
CA GLU A 279 -52.34 9.73 -23.16
C GLU A 279 -51.01 9.41 -23.89
N GLU A 280 -49.87 9.24 -23.21
CA GLU A 280 -48.58 8.94 -23.89
C GLU A 280 -48.12 7.48 -23.79
N VAL A 281 -48.90 6.60 -23.14
CA VAL A 281 -48.56 5.17 -22.94
C VAL A 281 -48.62 4.35 -24.24
N GLU A 282 -49.24 4.84 -25.32
CA GLU A 282 -49.35 4.10 -26.59
C GLU A 282 -48.12 4.17 -27.51
N THR A 283 -47.04 4.89 -27.16
CA THR A 283 -45.90 5.09 -28.08
C THR A 283 -44.55 4.51 -27.64
N LEU A 284 -44.47 3.82 -26.51
CA LEU A 284 -43.20 3.26 -26.04
C LEU A 284 -43.04 1.78 -26.44
N PRO A 285 -41.85 1.37 -26.92
CA PRO A 285 -41.59 0.00 -27.35
C PRO A 285 -41.72 -1.00 -26.19
N SER A 286 -42.21 -2.18 -26.52
CA SER A 286 -42.77 -3.21 -25.61
C SER A 286 -41.81 -3.83 -24.59
N ASP A 287 -40.53 -3.44 -24.58
CA ASP A 287 -39.51 -4.08 -23.74
C ASP A 287 -39.48 -3.56 -22.30
N LEU A 288 -40.21 -2.47 -21.96
CA LEU A 288 -40.21 -1.87 -20.62
C LEU A 288 -41.41 -2.25 -19.72
N LEU A 289 -42.37 -3.03 -20.21
CA LEU A 289 -43.61 -3.38 -19.48
C LEU A 289 -43.54 -4.69 -18.69
N SER A 290 -42.39 -5.35 -18.61
CA SER A 290 -42.29 -6.74 -18.11
C SER A 290 -41.94 -6.90 -16.62
N LEU A 291 -42.02 -5.86 -15.78
CA LEU A 291 -41.60 -5.95 -14.37
C LEU A 291 -42.66 -5.59 -13.31
N THR A 292 -43.95 -5.56 -13.65
CA THR A 292 -45.00 -5.15 -12.67
C THR A 292 -46.01 -6.23 -12.27
N GLU A 293 -45.76 -7.50 -12.51
CA GLU A 293 -46.61 -8.57 -11.97
C GLU A 293 -45.73 -9.67 -11.37
N ASP A 294 -45.46 -9.59 -10.05
CA ASP A 294 -45.39 -10.75 -9.15
C ASP A 294 -45.02 -10.30 -7.72
N SER A 295 -46.03 -9.96 -6.91
CA SER A 295 -45.96 -10.17 -5.46
C SER A 295 -47.37 -10.26 -4.86
N GLU A 296 -48.02 -11.41 -5.02
CA GLU A 296 -49.18 -11.76 -4.20
C GLU A 296 -48.75 -12.04 -2.76
N ILE A 297 -49.35 -11.29 -1.85
CA ILE A 297 -49.33 -11.44 -0.40
C ILE A 297 -50.03 -12.76 -0.05
N LYS A 298 -49.37 -13.65 0.71
CA LYS A 298 -50.05 -14.70 1.48
C LYS A 298 -49.91 -14.46 2.98
N GLU A 299 -51.01 -13.99 3.57
CA GLU A 299 -51.32 -14.17 4.98
C GLU A 299 -51.42 -15.67 5.32
N VAL A 300 -50.85 -16.08 6.45
CA VAL A 300 -51.27 -17.28 7.18
C VAL A 300 -51.40 -16.90 8.65
N VAL A 301 -52.65 -16.90 9.12
CA VAL A 301 -53.06 -16.70 10.51
C VAL A 301 -53.40 -18.05 11.14
N GLU A 302 -52.74 -18.36 12.27
CA GLU A 302 -53.14 -19.18 13.45
C GLU A 302 -53.57 -20.66 13.24
N THR A 303 -53.35 -21.64 14.13
CA THR A 303 -53.35 -21.74 15.61
C THR A 303 -52.71 -23.07 16.04
N SER A 304 -52.11 -23.13 17.24
CA SER A 304 -52.16 -24.18 18.30
C SER A 304 -50.81 -24.43 18.97
#